data_AF-A0A972ZF65-F1
#
_entry.id   AF-A0A972ZF65-F1
#
_cell.length_a   1.000
_cell.length_b   1.000
_cell.length_c   1.000
_cell.angle_alpha   90.00
_cell.angle_beta   90.00
_cell.angle_gamma   90.00
#
_symmetry.space_group_name_H-M   'P 1'
#
loop_
_entity.id
_entity.type
_entity.pdbx_description
1 polymer ?
#
loop_
_entity_poly.entity_id
_entity_poly.type
_entity_poly.pdbx_seq_one_letter_code
_entity_poly.pdbx_strand_id
1 'polypeptide(L)'
;MTPPIQSLLDSGVLIPAPALIHIDDDVDASRIAPGTTLHPGTRLAGAATAIGPNCVIGSDGPVVLRDCQLGAGVALGSGTFHRCTLLDGVAVGPNAHIRPGCLLEEQSSCAHSVGLKHTLLMPHVIMGSLINFCDCMMTGGTSRTHHSEVGSSYIHFNYTPHGDKATPSLMGDVPSGVMLNQAPIFLGGQGGMVGPVRIAYGTVLAAGTIHRRDILEPGLLVVGSSHASSRPRPYQPGIYGDISRKLRNNTLYIGNLHALREWYRRVRFLFVGTQHVTHSHAGALLRLDELIDERVSHLDKLTERLSHSIDRARSASPGGLPDKPFALHQQFIARWPSVKPTLASSALHPGNTTARDAFLATLDATPDYLTAIKALSASASAGGTGWLQSIVDSVADGMEKETL
;
A
#
# COMPACT_ATOMS: atom_id res chain seq x y z
N MET A 1 -1.83 -37.89 -14.19
CA MET A 1 -1.45 -36.46 -14.14
C MET A 1 -2.62 -35.67 -14.71
N THR A 2 -3.02 -34.54 -14.12
CA THR A 2 -4.17 -33.77 -14.63
C THR A 2 -3.76 -32.98 -15.89
N PRO A 3 -4.69 -32.69 -16.82
CA PRO A 3 -4.36 -31.92 -18.03
C PRO A 3 -3.68 -30.56 -17.76
N PRO A 4 -4.08 -29.76 -16.75
CA PRO A 4 -3.40 -28.50 -16.44
C PRO A 4 -1.93 -28.69 -16.04
N ILE A 5 -1.64 -29.72 -15.24
CA ILE A 5 -0.26 -30.00 -14.79
C ILE A 5 0.62 -30.43 -15.97
N GLN A 6 0.10 -31.25 -16.87
CA GLN A 6 0.85 -31.65 -18.07
C GLN A 6 1.17 -30.44 -18.95
N SER A 7 0.18 -29.55 -19.18
CA SER A 7 0.39 -28.33 -19.96
C SER A 7 1.49 -27.43 -19.39
N LEU A 8 1.60 -27.33 -18.06
CA LEU A 8 2.63 -26.54 -17.39
C LEU A 8 4.02 -27.16 -17.57
N LEU A 9 4.13 -28.49 -17.45
CA LEU A 9 5.39 -29.19 -17.69
C LEU A 9 5.85 -29.01 -19.14
N ASP A 10 4.93 -29.17 -20.10
CA ASP A 10 5.21 -29.01 -21.53
C ASP A 10 5.63 -27.57 -21.88
N SER A 11 5.13 -26.57 -21.14
CA SER A 11 5.50 -25.16 -21.31
C SER A 11 6.79 -24.77 -20.59
N GLY A 12 7.49 -25.69 -19.92
CA GLY A 12 8.78 -25.44 -19.26
C GLY A 12 8.68 -24.98 -17.80
N VAL A 13 7.56 -25.20 -17.12
CA VAL A 13 7.42 -25.04 -15.67
C VAL A 13 8.01 -26.27 -14.97
N LEU A 14 8.78 -26.04 -13.91
CA LEU A 14 9.44 -27.08 -13.14
C LEU A 14 8.54 -27.50 -11.97
N ILE A 15 8.14 -28.78 -11.97
CA ILE A 15 7.26 -29.33 -10.91
C ILE A 15 7.91 -30.61 -10.39
N PRO A 16 8.76 -30.53 -9.34
CA PRO A 16 9.54 -31.67 -8.87
C PRO A 16 8.71 -32.87 -8.42
N ALA A 17 7.50 -32.63 -7.90
CA ALA A 17 6.56 -33.70 -7.52
C ALA A 17 5.14 -33.37 -8.00
N PRO A 18 4.79 -33.67 -9.27
CA PRO A 18 3.50 -33.30 -9.86
C PRO A 18 2.27 -33.85 -9.12
N ALA A 19 2.42 -34.99 -8.42
CA ALA A 19 1.35 -35.59 -7.62
C ALA A 19 1.03 -34.82 -6.32
N LEU A 20 1.85 -33.83 -5.93
CA LEU A 20 1.74 -33.10 -4.67
C LEU A 20 1.31 -31.64 -4.85
N ILE A 21 0.94 -31.22 -6.05
CA ILE A 21 0.41 -29.87 -6.31
C ILE A 21 -1.05 -29.93 -6.74
N HIS A 22 -1.73 -28.80 -6.63
CA HIS A 22 -3.11 -28.62 -7.10
C HIS A 22 -3.22 -27.38 -7.96
N ILE A 23 -3.86 -27.50 -9.12
CA ILE A 23 -4.13 -26.41 -10.05
C ILE A 23 -5.63 -26.48 -10.32
N ASP A 24 -6.38 -25.45 -9.93
CA ASP A 24 -7.81 -25.37 -10.19
C ASP A 24 -8.08 -25.23 -11.70
N ASP A 25 -9.25 -25.67 -12.16
CA ASP A 25 -9.65 -25.65 -13.57
C ASP A 25 -9.76 -24.24 -14.17
N ASP A 26 -9.88 -23.21 -13.32
CA ASP A 26 -9.97 -21.82 -13.74
C ASP A 26 -8.61 -21.16 -13.97
N VAL A 27 -7.50 -21.82 -13.65
CA VAL A 27 -6.15 -21.32 -13.88
C VAL A 27 -5.72 -21.57 -15.32
N ASP A 28 -5.46 -20.49 -16.04
CA ASP A 28 -4.91 -20.55 -17.40
C ASP A 28 -3.39 -20.78 -17.36
N ALA A 29 -2.98 -21.98 -17.78
CA ALA A 29 -1.57 -22.40 -17.81
C ALA A 29 -0.69 -21.50 -18.69
N SER A 30 -1.25 -20.84 -19.72
CA SER A 30 -0.49 -19.92 -20.59
C SER A 30 0.00 -18.65 -19.87
N ARG A 31 -0.53 -18.39 -18.67
CA ARG A 31 -0.17 -17.25 -17.82
C ARG A 31 0.89 -17.59 -16.78
N ILE A 32 1.41 -18.81 -16.80
CA ILE A 32 2.49 -19.29 -15.93
C ILE A 32 3.74 -19.46 -16.78
N ALA A 33 4.71 -18.57 -16.61
CA ALA A 33 5.88 -18.50 -17.47
C ALA A 33 6.91 -19.62 -17.19
N PRO A 34 7.67 -20.06 -18.22
CA PRO A 34 8.71 -21.06 -18.09
C PRO A 34 9.81 -20.68 -17.08
N GLY A 35 10.51 -21.68 -16.57
CA GLY A 35 11.55 -21.52 -15.55
C GLY A 35 11.01 -21.34 -14.14
N THR A 36 9.70 -21.14 -13.97
CA THR A 36 9.05 -21.13 -12.65
C THR A 36 9.09 -22.53 -12.03
N THR A 37 9.38 -22.60 -10.74
CA THR A 37 9.33 -23.83 -9.95
C THR A 37 8.13 -23.82 -9.01
N LEU A 38 7.28 -24.86 -9.09
CA LEU A 38 6.17 -25.10 -8.19
C LEU A 38 6.53 -26.26 -7.24
N HIS A 39 6.80 -25.95 -5.97
CA HIS A 39 7.17 -26.95 -4.97
C HIS A 39 5.96 -27.76 -4.45
N PRO A 40 6.20 -28.92 -3.82
CA PRO A 40 5.14 -29.73 -3.22
C PRO A 40 4.24 -28.93 -2.27
N GLY A 41 2.93 -29.14 -2.37
CA GLY A 41 1.93 -28.42 -1.58
C GLY A 41 1.46 -27.10 -2.19
N THR A 42 1.97 -26.71 -3.36
CA THR A 42 1.47 -25.55 -4.12
C THR A 42 0.03 -25.77 -4.57
N ARG A 43 -0.81 -24.76 -4.32
CA ARG A 43 -2.19 -24.69 -4.81
C ARG A 43 -2.39 -23.38 -5.58
N LEU A 44 -2.67 -23.47 -6.88
CA LEU A 44 -2.99 -22.32 -7.71
C LEU A 44 -4.49 -22.30 -8.02
N ALA A 45 -5.14 -21.15 -7.83
CA ALA A 45 -6.56 -20.96 -8.09
C ALA A 45 -6.83 -19.57 -8.68
N GLY A 46 -7.99 -19.39 -9.31
CA GLY A 46 -8.47 -18.08 -9.75
C GLY A 46 -8.02 -17.71 -11.17
N ALA A 47 -9.00 -17.35 -12.00
CA ALA A 47 -8.79 -16.97 -13.39
C ALA A 47 -7.87 -15.76 -13.60
N ALA A 48 -7.63 -14.94 -12.58
CA ALA A 48 -6.68 -13.83 -12.69
C ALA A 48 -5.23 -14.22 -12.37
N THR A 49 -4.96 -15.46 -11.95
CA THR A 49 -3.60 -15.88 -11.57
C THR A 49 -2.65 -15.83 -12.77
N ALA A 50 -1.52 -15.14 -12.59
CA ALA A 50 -0.43 -15.05 -13.56
C ALA A 50 0.91 -15.05 -12.82
N ILE A 51 1.87 -15.81 -13.32
CA ILE A 51 3.19 -15.99 -12.69
C ILE A 51 4.28 -15.73 -13.72
N GLY A 52 5.12 -14.74 -13.47
CA GLY A 52 6.27 -14.40 -14.30
C GLY A 52 7.39 -15.44 -14.26
N PRO A 53 8.42 -15.30 -15.12
CA PRO A 53 9.44 -16.32 -15.29
C PRO A 53 10.35 -16.41 -14.05
N ASN A 54 10.99 -17.57 -13.88
CA ASN A 54 11.98 -17.82 -12.83
C ASN A 54 11.45 -17.63 -11.40
N CYS A 55 10.13 -17.74 -11.18
CA CYS A 55 9.57 -17.69 -9.84
C CYS A 55 9.83 -18.99 -9.08
N VAL A 56 9.90 -18.91 -7.75
CA VAL A 56 10.00 -20.07 -6.85
C VAL A 56 8.83 -20.04 -5.89
N ILE A 57 7.94 -21.02 -5.99
CA ILE A 57 6.65 -21.02 -5.29
C ILE A 57 6.58 -22.20 -4.33
N GLY A 58 6.44 -21.93 -3.03
CA GLY A 58 6.26 -22.92 -1.99
C GLY A 58 7.57 -23.58 -1.50
N SER A 59 8.72 -22.90 -1.61
CA SER A 59 10.02 -23.47 -1.23
C SER A 59 10.10 -23.89 0.24
N ASP A 60 9.35 -23.20 1.11
CA ASP A 60 9.34 -23.39 2.57
C ASP A 60 8.02 -23.98 3.08
N GLY A 61 7.32 -24.76 2.25
CA GLY A 61 6.11 -25.50 2.61
C GLY A 61 4.86 -25.12 1.80
N PRO A 62 3.67 -25.62 2.20
CA PRO A 62 2.43 -25.44 1.44
C PRO A 62 2.07 -23.98 1.22
N VAL A 63 1.67 -23.66 -0.01
CA VAL A 63 1.33 -22.30 -0.42
C VAL A 63 0.05 -22.29 -1.25
N VAL A 64 -0.80 -21.29 -1.01
CA VAL A 64 -2.04 -21.07 -1.77
C VAL A 64 -1.98 -19.70 -2.43
N LEU A 65 -2.09 -19.68 -3.76
CA LEU A 65 -2.16 -18.46 -4.56
C LEU A 65 -3.54 -18.39 -5.21
N ARG A 66 -4.23 -17.27 -5.02
CA ARG A 66 -5.53 -17.02 -5.64
C ARG A 66 -5.62 -15.63 -6.24
N ASP A 67 -5.88 -15.56 -7.54
CA ASP A 67 -6.03 -14.31 -8.29
C ASP A 67 -4.83 -13.36 -8.14
N CYS A 68 -3.61 -13.92 -8.11
CA CYS A 68 -2.36 -13.19 -7.89
C CYS A 68 -1.64 -12.88 -9.21
N GLN A 69 -0.94 -11.74 -9.29
CA GLN A 69 -0.07 -11.41 -10.41
C GLN A 69 1.37 -11.27 -9.91
N LEU A 70 2.25 -12.16 -10.37
CA LEU A 70 3.67 -12.18 -9.98
C LEU A 70 4.56 -11.73 -11.14
N GLY A 71 5.50 -10.84 -10.86
CA GLY A 71 6.59 -10.46 -11.76
C GLY A 71 7.63 -11.57 -11.93
N ALA A 72 8.76 -11.24 -12.55
CA ALA A 72 9.87 -12.16 -12.72
C ALA A 72 10.64 -12.38 -11.40
N GLY A 73 11.10 -13.62 -11.15
CA GLY A 73 11.98 -13.92 -10.02
C GLY A 73 11.33 -13.76 -8.64
N VAL A 74 10.00 -13.80 -8.55
CA VAL A 74 9.29 -13.75 -7.26
C VAL A 74 9.52 -15.06 -6.51
N ALA A 75 9.85 -14.97 -5.23
CA ALA A 75 10.10 -16.11 -4.35
C ALA A 75 9.10 -16.13 -3.18
N LEU A 76 8.28 -17.17 -3.09
CA LEU A 76 7.28 -17.35 -2.05
C LEU A 76 7.57 -18.63 -1.25
N GLY A 77 7.67 -18.48 0.08
CA GLY A 77 7.64 -19.59 1.02
C GLY A 77 6.23 -20.17 1.19
N SER A 78 5.93 -20.72 2.36
CA SER A 78 4.59 -21.17 2.72
C SER A 78 3.64 -20.01 3.07
N GLY A 79 2.34 -20.24 2.93
CA GLY A 79 1.32 -19.27 3.34
C GLY A 79 0.17 -19.12 2.35
N THR A 80 -0.53 -17.98 2.46
CA THR A 80 -1.67 -17.64 1.61
C THR A 80 -1.48 -16.28 0.95
N PHE A 81 -1.75 -16.22 -0.34
CA PHE A 81 -1.66 -15.05 -1.19
C PHE A 81 -2.97 -14.93 -1.96
N HIS A 82 -3.69 -13.82 -1.78
CA HIS A 82 -5.02 -13.66 -2.36
C HIS A 82 -5.20 -12.24 -2.90
N ARG A 83 -5.50 -12.10 -4.20
CA ARG A 83 -5.71 -10.81 -4.89
C ARG A 83 -4.63 -9.78 -4.55
N CYS A 84 -3.38 -10.19 -4.74
CA CYS A 84 -2.20 -9.35 -4.55
C CYS A 84 -1.33 -9.34 -5.81
N THR A 85 -0.59 -8.25 -5.98
CA THR A 85 0.36 -8.08 -7.06
C THR A 85 1.75 -7.92 -6.48
N LEU A 86 2.69 -8.79 -6.88
CA LEU A 86 4.07 -8.79 -6.42
C LEU A 86 4.97 -8.59 -7.64
N LEU A 87 5.71 -7.49 -7.70
CA LEU A 87 6.57 -7.16 -8.84
C LEU A 87 7.91 -7.92 -8.77
N ASP A 88 8.80 -7.61 -9.72
CA ASP A 88 10.01 -8.38 -9.96
C ASP A 88 10.92 -8.47 -8.71
N GLY A 89 11.38 -9.69 -8.44
CA GLY A 89 12.30 -9.98 -7.34
C GLY A 89 11.71 -9.81 -5.94
N VAL A 90 10.38 -9.68 -5.79
CA VAL A 90 9.74 -9.72 -4.48
C VAL A 90 9.96 -11.08 -3.82
N ALA A 91 10.33 -11.07 -2.54
CA ALA A 91 10.55 -12.29 -1.76
C ALA A 91 9.70 -12.29 -0.49
N VAL A 92 8.90 -13.33 -0.27
CA VAL A 92 8.05 -13.45 0.93
C VAL A 92 8.34 -14.80 1.60
N GLY A 93 8.84 -14.75 2.83
CA GLY A 93 9.18 -15.92 3.63
C GLY A 93 7.97 -16.74 4.09
N PRO A 94 8.21 -17.82 4.85
CA PRO A 94 7.17 -18.78 5.22
C PRO A 94 6.14 -18.21 6.19
N ASN A 95 5.00 -18.91 6.28
CA ASN A 95 3.85 -18.56 7.11
C ASN A 95 3.24 -17.18 6.79
N ALA A 96 3.34 -16.72 5.55
CA ALA A 96 2.78 -15.44 5.15
C ALA A 96 1.25 -15.47 5.02
N HIS A 97 0.62 -14.33 5.28
CA HIS A 97 -0.81 -14.12 5.05
C HIS A 97 -1.01 -12.80 4.31
N ILE A 98 -0.87 -12.84 2.99
CA ILE A 98 -1.01 -11.69 2.11
C ILE A 98 -2.44 -11.66 1.56
N ARG A 99 -3.21 -10.69 2.03
CA ARG A 99 -4.64 -10.56 1.78
C ARG A 99 -4.91 -9.60 0.60
N PRO A 100 -6.18 -9.43 0.16
CA PRO A 100 -6.52 -8.58 -0.98
C PRO A 100 -5.95 -7.17 -0.90
N GLY A 101 -5.79 -6.55 -2.08
CA GLY A 101 -5.39 -5.16 -2.28
C GLY A 101 -3.94 -4.86 -1.88
N CYS A 102 -3.08 -5.88 -1.80
CA CYS A 102 -1.65 -5.70 -1.58
C CYS A 102 -0.91 -5.52 -2.91
N LEU A 103 -0.02 -4.53 -2.94
CA LEU A 103 0.93 -4.28 -4.03
C LEU A 103 2.34 -4.17 -3.43
N LEU A 104 3.21 -5.12 -3.77
CA LEU A 104 4.61 -5.12 -3.36
C LEU A 104 5.46 -4.90 -4.61
N GLU A 105 6.20 -3.80 -4.62
CA GLU A 105 7.04 -3.41 -5.74
C GLU A 105 8.43 -4.02 -5.65
N GLU A 106 9.26 -3.74 -6.66
CA GLU A 106 10.44 -4.51 -7.00
C GLU A 106 11.40 -4.66 -5.82
N GLN A 107 11.88 -5.88 -5.64
CA GLN A 107 12.89 -6.22 -4.63
C GLN A 107 12.49 -5.88 -3.18
N SER A 108 11.22 -5.62 -2.91
CA SER A 108 10.71 -5.63 -1.53
C SER A 108 10.71 -7.05 -0.98
N SER A 109 10.84 -7.19 0.34
CA SER A 109 10.83 -8.53 0.94
C SER A 109 10.22 -8.58 2.32
N CYS A 110 9.60 -9.72 2.62
CA CYS A 110 9.06 -10.05 3.93
C CYS A 110 9.75 -11.29 4.47
N ALA A 111 10.17 -11.26 5.73
CA ALA A 111 10.62 -12.47 6.43
C ALA A 111 9.41 -13.36 6.79
N HIS A 112 9.54 -14.21 7.81
CA HIS A 112 8.48 -15.16 8.15
C HIS A 112 7.31 -14.51 8.92
N SER A 113 6.12 -15.07 8.75
CA SER A 113 4.92 -14.69 9.52
C SER A 113 4.52 -13.23 9.38
N VAL A 114 4.51 -12.72 8.15
CA VAL A 114 4.04 -11.36 7.83
C VAL A 114 2.60 -11.41 7.32
N GLY A 115 1.75 -10.56 7.92
CA GLY A 115 0.35 -10.37 7.55
C GLY A 115 0.11 -8.99 6.95
N LEU A 116 -0.34 -8.94 5.69
CA LEU A 116 -0.62 -7.70 4.96
C LEU A 116 -2.07 -7.69 4.45
N LYS A 117 -2.68 -6.51 4.34
CA LYS A 117 -3.97 -6.29 3.67
C LYS A 117 -4.05 -4.82 3.28
N HIS A 118 -4.40 -4.51 2.04
CA HIS A 118 -4.49 -3.12 1.58
C HIS A 118 -3.18 -2.36 1.89
N THR A 119 -2.07 -3.01 1.58
CA THR A 119 -0.72 -2.54 1.89
C THR A 119 0.05 -2.33 0.60
N LEU A 120 0.68 -1.18 0.48
CA LEU A 120 1.57 -0.86 -0.63
C LEU A 120 3.00 -0.72 -0.13
N LEU A 121 3.90 -1.55 -0.66
CA LEU A 121 5.33 -1.44 -0.43
C LEU A 121 5.99 -1.03 -1.74
N MET A 122 6.64 0.13 -1.77
CA MET A 122 7.43 0.58 -2.92
C MET A 122 8.76 -0.19 -3.00
N PRO A 123 9.59 0.00 -4.04
CA PRO A 123 10.77 -0.83 -4.26
C PRO A 123 11.71 -0.72 -3.08
N HIS A 124 12.33 -1.84 -2.70
CA HIS A 124 13.30 -1.87 -1.61
C HIS A 124 12.72 -1.53 -0.22
N VAL A 125 11.49 -1.94 0.09
CA VAL A 125 11.03 -2.05 1.48
C VAL A 125 11.28 -3.45 2.01
N ILE A 126 11.93 -3.55 3.18
CA ILE A 126 12.22 -4.82 3.85
C ILE A 126 11.41 -4.91 5.13
N MET A 127 10.73 -6.03 5.32
CA MET A 127 9.95 -6.33 6.51
C MET A 127 10.57 -7.51 7.24
N GLY A 128 10.81 -7.32 8.53
CA GLY A 128 11.21 -8.36 9.47
C GLY A 128 10.11 -9.39 9.68
N SER A 129 10.19 -10.12 10.79
CA SER A 129 9.30 -11.25 11.07
C SER A 129 8.16 -10.85 12.00
N LEU A 130 7.06 -11.63 12.01
CA LEU A 130 5.95 -11.47 12.96
C LEU A 130 5.24 -10.11 12.87
N ILE A 131 5.00 -9.61 11.67
CA ILE A 131 4.46 -8.26 11.43
C ILE A 131 2.99 -8.32 11.00
N ASN A 132 2.18 -7.35 11.45
CA ASN A 132 0.89 -7.03 10.85
C ASN A 132 0.87 -5.56 10.41
N PHE A 133 0.76 -5.33 9.10
CA PHE A 133 1.00 -4.01 8.50
C PHE A 133 -0.05 -3.69 7.43
N CYS A 134 -1.32 -3.69 7.86
CA CYS A 134 -2.46 -3.45 6.99
C CYS A 134 -2.73 -1.95 6.78
N ASP A 135 -3.40 -1.57 5.69
CA ASP A 135 -3.93 -0.21 5.47
C ASP A 135 -2.86 0.89 5.52
N CYS A 136 -1.72 0.68 4.87
CA CYS A 136 -0.65 1.66 4.82
C CYS A 136 0.17 1.58 3.54
N MET A 137 0.94 2.63 3.29
CA MET A 137 1.88 2.71 2.19
C MET A 137 3.25 3.07 2.77
N MET A 138 4.29 2.37 2.33
CA MET A 138 5.66 2.64 2.72
C MET A 138 6.55 2.76 1.49
N THR A 139 7.27 3.88 1.43
CA THR A 139 8.33 4.11 0.45
C THR A 139 9.59 3.35 0.85
N GLY A 140 10.29 2.75 -0.11
CA GLY A 140 11.59 2.15 0.15
C GLY A 140 12.73 3.17 0.08
N GLY A 141 13.96 2.66 0.00
CA GLY A 141 15.15 3.46 -0.19
C GLY A 141 15.66 3.42 -1.63
N THR A 142 16.97 3.58 -1.81
CA THR A 142 17.60 3.69 -3.13
C THR A 142 18.10 2.35 -3.68
N SER A 143 18.20 1.31 -2.85
CA SER A 143 18.61 -0.04 -3.25
C SER A 143 18.26 -1.09 -2.19
N ARG A 144 18.49 -2.38 -2.48
CA ARG A 144 18.36 -3.46 -1.47
C ARG A 144 19.29 -3.30 -0.26
N THR A 145 20.45 -2.65 -0.42
CA THR A 145 21.40 -2.42 0.67
C THR A 145 21.19 -1.08 1.36
N HIS A 146 20.37 -0.21 0.78
CA HIS A 146 19.96 1.08 1.34
C HIS A 146 18.43 1.18 1.26
N HIS A 147 17.77 0.37 2.09
CA HIS A 147 16.33 0.11 2.06
C HIS A 147 15.61 0.76 3.25
N SER A 148 14.30 1.00 3.12
CA SER A 148 13.46 1.27 4.28
C SER A 148 13.10 -0.05 4.97
N GLU A 149 13.05 -0.05 6.30
CA GLU A 149 12.87 -1.28 7.08
C GLU A 149 11.71 -1.17 8.07
N VAL A 150 10.92 -2.24 8.16
CA VAL A 150 9.97 -2.51 9.24
C VAL A 150 10.54 -3.63 10.10
N GLY A 151 11.02 -3.30 11.29
CA GLY A 151 11.62 -4.26 12.20
C GLY A 151 10.62 -5.32 12.67
N SER A 152 11.15 -6.47 13.13
CA SER A 152 10.32 -7.61 13.55
C SER A 152 9.33 -7.25 14.67
N SER A 153 8.15 -7.88 14.67
CA SER A 153 7.06 -7.63 15.63
C SER A 153 6.50 -6.21 15.60
N TYR A 154 6.49 -5.57 14.44
CA TYR A 154 5.84 -4.28 14.25
C TYR A 154 4.34 -4.43 13.93
N ILE A 155 3.51 -3.53 14.45
CA ILE A 155 2.07 -3.50 14.19
C ILE A 155 1.61 -2.11 13.72
N HIS A 156 0.90 -2.04 12.60
CA HIS A 156 0.07 -0.88 12.29
C HIS A 156 -1.33 -1.06 12.91
N PHE A 157 -1.65 -0.26 13.92
CA PHE A 157 -2.97 -0.23 14.55
C PHE A 157 -3.94 0.60 13.70
N ASN A 158 -4.65 -0.09 12.81
CA ASN A 158 -5.56 0.43 11.78
C ASN A 158 -7.06 0.31 12.13
N TYR A 159 -7.40 -0.04 13.37
CA TYR A 159 -8.78 -0.18 13.82
C TYR A 159 -8.99 0.58 15.12
N THR A 160 -9.99 1.46 15.14
CA THR A 160 -10.26 2.32 16.30
C THR A 160 -11.17 1.62 17.32
N PRO A 161 -11.14 2.03 18.60
CA PRO A 161 -12.15 1.63 19.58
C PRO A 161 -13.59 2.04 19.21
N HIS A 162 -13.76 3.01 18.30
CA HIS A 162 -15.07 3.40 17.76
C HIS A 162 -15.55 2.49 16.62
N GLY A 163 -14.73 1.48 16.25
CA GLY A 163 -15.06 0.48 15.25
C GLY A 163 -14.87 0.93 13.81
N ASP A 164 -14.06 1.95 13.55
CA ASP A 164 -13.76 2.46 12.20
C ASP A 164 -12.32 2.17 11.77
N LYS A 165 -12.10 2.24 10.45
CA LYS A 165 -10.81 1.99 9.76
C LYS A 165 -10.38 3.16 8.87
N ALA A 166 -10.92 4.36 9.10
CA ALA A 166 -10.46 5.57 8.42
C ALA A 166 -9.12 6.01 9.05
N THR A 167 -8.12 5.14 8.99
CA THR A 167 -6.83 5.26 9.67
C THR A 167 -5.64 4.84 8.77
N PRO A 168 -5.64 5.09 7.45
CA PRO A 168 -4.50 4.72 6.64
C PRO A 168 -3.27 5.54 7.02
N SER A 169 -2.09 4.92 6.96
CA SER A 169 -0.83 5.58 7.30
C SER A 169 0.13 5.63 6.11
N LEU A 170 0.90 6.72 6.04
CA LEU A 170 1.82 7.04 4.95
C LEU A 170 3.23 7.15 5.52
N MET A 171 4.16 6.34 5.03
CA MET A 171 5.56 6.41 5.40
C MET A 171 6.35 6.78 4.15
N GLY A 172 6.77 8.04 4.07
CA GLY A 172 7.18 8.73 2.85
C GLY A 172 5.99 9.30 2.09
N ASP A 173 6.14 9.51 0.79
CA ASP A 173 5.10 9.95 -0.15
C ASP A 173 5.41 9.45 -1.57
N VAL A 174 4.41 9.43 -2.45
CA VAL A 174 4.59 9.01 -3.84
C VAL A 174 5.40 10.01 -4.65
N PRO A 175 5.11 11.33 -4.61
CA PRO A 175 5.81 12.30 -5.46
C PRO A 175 7.34 12.25 -5.35
N SER A 176 7.87 12.04 -4.15
CA SER A 176 9.31 11.93 -3.90
C SER A 176 9.78 10.47 -3.96
N GLY A 177 8.94 9.52 -3.53
CA GLY A 177 9.32 8.12 -3.37
C GLY A 177 9.56 7.38 -4.69
N VAL A 178 8.77 7.69 -5.73
CA VAL A 178 8.94 7.04 -7.04
C VAL A 178 10.24 7.43 -7.74
N MET A 179 10.94 8.46 -7.26
CA MET A 179 12.23 8.89 -7.80
C MET A 179 13.41 8.07 -7.29
N LEU A 180 13.20 7.17 -6.31
CA LEU A 180 14.21 6.25 -5.78
C LEU A 180 15.50 6.95 -5.28
N ASN A 181 15.36 8.16 -4.77
CA ASN A 181 16.48 9.02 -4.33
C ASN A 181 16.29 9.57 -2.91
N GLN A 182 15.34 9.04 -2.15
CA GLN A 182 15.02 9.48 -0.80
C GLN A 182 15.75 8.67 0.28
N ALA A 183 15.97 9.29 1.43
CA ALA A 183 16.54 8.61 2.59
C ALA A 183 15.56 7.57 3.15
N PRO A 184 16.03 6.36 3.50
CA PRO A 184 15.17 5.28 3.96
C PRO A 184 14.51 5.59 5.30
N ILE A 185 13.35 4.99 5.54
CA ILE A 185 12.61 5.08 6.80
C ILE A 185 12.85 3.79 7.59
N PHE A 186 13.21 3.91 8.86
CA PHE A 186 13.42 2.76 9.75
C PHE A 186 12.38 2.74 10.87
N LEU A 187 11.55 1.69 10.89
CA LEU A 187 10.55 1.46 11.94
C LEU A 187 11.04 0.35 12.87
N GLY A 188 11.63 0.71 14.00
CA GLY A 188 12.24 -0.27 14.92
C GLY A 188 11.27 -1.34 15.43
N GLY A 189 11.77 -2.57 15.55
CA GLY A 189 11.00 -3.75 15.94
C GLY A 189 10.42 -3.69 17.36
N GLN A 190 9.54 -4.65 17.69
CA GLN A 190 8.67 -4.60 18.87
C GLN A 190 7.91 -3.27 18.99
N GLY A 191 7.66 -2.62 17.85
CA GLY A 191 7.08 -1.29 17.75
C GLY A 191 5.68 -1.31 17.18
N GLY A 192 5.12 -0.12 17.00
CA GLY A 192 3.89 0.03 16.26
C GLY A 192 3.56 1.47 15.95
N MET A 193 2.55 1.68 15.13
CA MET A 193 2.00 3.01 14.88
C MET A 193 0.48 2.98 14.93
N VAL A 194 -0.13 4.02 15.48
CA VAL A 194 -1.59 4.15 15.60
C VAL A 194 -2.09 5.09 14.52
N GLY A 195 -2.72 4.51 13.49
CA GLY A 195 -3.16 5.24 12.32
C GLY A 195 -4.32 6.22 12.58
N PRO A 196 -4.55 7.17 11.68
CA PRO A 196 -3.69 7.49 10.53
C PRO A 196 -2.47 8.29 10.99
N VAL A 197 -1.27 8.02 10.48
CA VAL A 197 -0.07 8.84 10.70
C VAL A 197 0.70 9.06 9.41
N ARG A 198 1.48 10.14 9.36
CA ARG A 198 2.46 10.39 8.30
C ARG A 198 3.87 10.38 8.88
N ILE A 199 4.81 9.71 8.23
CA ILE A 199 6.21 9.60 8.67
C ILE A 199 7.13 10.05 7.52
N ALA A 200 7.95 11.07 7.76
CA ALA A 200 8.85 11.63 6.76
C ALA A 200 10.09 10.74 6.52
N TYR A 201 10.72 10.93 5.35
CA TYR A 201 11.95 10.24 4.95
C TYR A 201 13.09 10.40 5.95
N GLY A 202 13.98 9.41 6.02
CA GLY A 202 15.11 9.42 6.95
C GLY A 202 14.73 9.28 8.43
N THR A 203 13.43 9.12 8.75
CA THR A 203 13.00 8.92 10.14
C THR A 203 13.46 7.56 10.65
N VAL A 204 14.00 7.55 11.86
CA VAL A 204 14.31 6.34 12.62
C VAL A 204 13.42 6.30 13.87
N LEU A 205 12.49 5.36 13.92
CA LEU A 205 11.76 5.04 15.15
C LEU A 205 12.55 3.99 15.93
N ALA A 206 12.89 4.28 17.18
CA ALA A 206 13.55 3.31 18.04
C ALA A 206 12.65 2.09 18.32
N ALA A 207 13.26 0.92 18.49
CA ALA A 207 12.57 -0.31 18.88
C ALA A 207 11.74 -0.11 20.16
N GLY A 208 10.63 -0.84 20.29
CA GLY A 208 9.72 -0.70 21.44
C GLY A 208 8.80 0.53 21.40
N THR A 209 8.87 1.34 20.33
CA THR A 209 8.08 2.58 20.22
C THR A 209 6.71 2.32 19.61
N ILE A 210 5.63 2.72 20.31
CA ILE A 210 4.29 2.86 19.74
C ILE A 210 4.06 4.34 19.38
N HIS A 211 4.19 4.68 18.10
CA HIS A 211 4.04 6.03 17.59
C HIS A 211 2.56 6.39 17.30
N ARG A 212 2.17 7.65 17.52
CA ARG A 212 0.74 8.06 17.45
C ARG A 212 0.48 9.40 16.74
N ARG A 213 1.54 10.09 16.33
CA ARG A 213 1.46 11.43 15.73
C ARG A 213 2.11 11.42 14.35
N ASP A 214 2.01 12.53 13.66
CA ASP A 214 2.74 12.69 12.41
C ASP A 214 4.19 13.10 12.73
N ILE A 215 5.14 12.63 11.94
CA ILE A 215 6.51 13.09 11.85
C ILE A 215 6.67 13.65 10.45
N LEU A 216 6.68 14.98 10.33
CA LEU A 216 6.69 15.66 9.03
C LEU A 216 8.05 16.23 8.66
N GLU A 217 8.95 16.32 9.63
CA GLU A 217 10.34 16.73 9.42
C GLU A 217 11.19 15.48 9.13
N PRO A 218 11.98 15.49 8.05
CA PRO A 218 12.81 14.35 7.67
C PRO A 218 14.02 14.20 8.59
N GLY A 219 14.62 13.00 8.60
CA GLY A 219 15.92 12.75 9.24
C GLY A 219 15.89 12.70 10.77
N LEU A 220 14.72 12.55 11.39
CA LEU A 220 14.58 12.53 12.84
C LEU A 220 14.77 11.13 13.44
N LEU A 221 15.55 11.05 14.53
CA LEU A 221 15.50 9.91 15.45
C LEU A 221 14.42 10.16 16.50
N VAL A 222 13.44 9.26 16.58
CA VAL A 222 12.33 9.33 17.54
C VAL A 222 12.40 8.15 18.49
N VAL A 223 12.67 8.46 19.76
CA VAL A 223 12.64 7.51 20.87
C VAL A 223 11.31 7.70 21.60
N GLY A 224 10.56 6.62 21.82
CA GLY A 224 9.25 6.67 22.48
C GLY A 224 9.30 7.31 23.87
N SER A 225 8.28 8.08 24.21
CA SER A 225 8.08 8.62 25.56
C SER A 225 7.16 7.72 26.39
N SER A 226 7.51 7.51 27.66
CA SER A 226 6.63 6.85 28.63
C SER A 226 5.39 7.72 28.86
N HIS A 227 4.19 7.14 28.65
CA HIS A 227 2.91 7.83 28.83
C HIS A 227 2.54 8.01 30.33
N ALA A 228 3.54 8.14 31.20
CA ALA A 228 3.40 8.06 32.64
C ALA A 228 2.50 9.16 33.27
N SER A 229 2.05 10.15 32.49
CA SER A 229 1.32 11.32 32.99
C SER A 229 -0.18 11.39 32.64
N SER A 230 -0.73 10.51 31.79
CA SER A 230 -2.16 10.58 31.48
C SER A 230 -3.00 9.82 32.51
N ARG A 231 -3.69 10.54 33.41
CA ARG A 231 -4.70 9.95 34.31
C ARG A 231 -5.79 9.25 33.49
N PRO A 232 -6.31 8.08 33.94
CA PRO A 232 -7.47 7.45 33.32
C PRO A 232 -8.62 8.45 33.20
N ARG A 233 -9.31 8.41 32.05
CA ARG A 233 -10.49 9.24 31.79
C ARG A 233 -11.65 8.34 31.42
N PRO A 234 -12.90 8.72 31.74
CA PRO A 234 -14.06 7.99 31.25
C PRO A 234 -14.01 7.91 29.72
N TYR A 235 -14.13 6.70 29.18
CA TYR A 235 -14.32 6.50 27.75
C TYR A 235 -15.81 6.63 27.44
N GLN A 236 -16.17 7.45 26.45
CA GLN A 236 -17.53 7.56 25.95
C GLN A 236 -17.60 6.83 24.60
N PRO A 237 -18.04 5.55 24.57
CA PRO A 237 -18.17 4.80 23.31
C PRO A 237 -19.04 5.58 22.35
N GLY A 238 -18.68 5.63 21.07
CA GLY A 238 -19.52 6.23 20.01
C GLY A 238 -19.66 7.77 20.02
N ILE A 239 -18.92 8.50 20.84
CA ILE A 239 -18.78 9.98 20.72
C ILE A 239 -17.39 10.29 20.18
N TYR A 240 -17.33 10.92 19.01
CA TYR A 240 -16.08 11.28 18.34
C TYR A 240 -15.54 12.63 18.82
N GLY A 241 -14.21 12.71 18.92
CA GLY A 241 -13.49 13.95 19.17
C GLY A 241 -13.18 14.72 17.88
N ASP A 242 -12.11 15.52 17.91
CA ASP A 242 -11.56 16.14 16.72
C ASP A 242 -11.19 15.10 15.64
N ILE A 243 -11.62 15.35 14.41
CA ILE A 243 -11.34 14.49 13.24
C ILE A 243 -10.45 15.18 12.19
N SER A 244 -10.00 16.41 12.44
CA SER A 244 -9.25 17.23 11.47
C SER A 244 -8.06 16.45 10.89
N ARG A 245 -7.21 15.89 11.77
CA ARG A 245 -6.05 15.08 11.37
C ARG A 245 -6.45 13.81 10.62
N LYS A 246 -7.57 13.18 11.01
CA LYS A 246 -8.07 11.96 10.38
C LYS A 246 -8.47 12.25 8.93
N LEU A 247 -9.26 13.30 8.71
CA LEU A 247 -9.68 13.71 7.37
C LEU A 247 -8.45 14.06 6.51
N ARG A 248 -7.60 14.96 6.99
CA ARG A 248 -6.39 15.39 6.29
C ARG A 248 -5.49 14.23 5.86
N ASN A 249 -5.17 13.32 6.79
CA ASN A 249 -4.29 12.19 6.46
C ASN A 249 -4.94 11.19 5.50
N ASN A 250 -6.27 10.98 5.56
CA ASN A 250 -6.95 10.15 4.57
C ASN A 250 -6.92 10.78 3.18
N THR A 251 -7.17 12.09 3.06
CA THR A 251 -7.16 12.76 1.75
C THR A 251 -5.78 12.78 1.13
N LEU A 252 -4.74 13.07 1.92
CA LEU A 252 -3.36 13.00 1.44
C LEU A 252 -3.00 11.57 1.02
N TYR A 253 -3.43 10.56 1.77
CA TYR A 253 -3.20 9.16 1.38
C TYR A 253 -3.89 8.81 0.05
N ILE A 254 -5.16 9.19 -0.14
CA ILE A 254 -5.88 8.99 -1.40
C ILE A 254 -5.21 9.76 -2.55
N GLY A 255 -4.77 11.00 -2.32
CA GLY A 255 -4.02 11.78 -3.32
C GLY A 255 -2.73 11.09 -3.75
N ASN A 256 -2.00 10.48 -2.82
CA ASN A 256 -0.82 9.67 -3.11
C ASN A 256 -1.16 8.44 -3.96
N LEU A 257 -2.26 7.74 -3.66
CA LEU A 257 -2.72 6.61 -4.50
C LEU A 257 -3.04 7.05 -5.93
N HIS A 258 -3.71 8.21 -6.11
CA HIS A 258 -3.97 8.77 -7.44
C HIS A 258 -2.68 9.13 -8.17
N ALA A 259 -1.72 9.75 -7.48
CA ALA A 259 -0.41 10.08 -8.05
C ALA A 259 0.31 8.80 -8.50
N LEU A 260 0.29 7.73 -7.70
CA LEU A 260 0.93 6.47 -8.05
C LEU A 260 0.22 5.78 -9.21
N ARG A 261 -1.12 5.84 -9.25
CA ARG A 261 -1.90 5.33 -10.38
C ARG A 261 -1.53 6.01 -11.69
N GLU A 262 -1.33 7.34 -11.69
CA GLU A 262 -0.85 8.06 -12.88
C GLU A 262 0.60 7.72 -13.22
N TRP A 263 1.46 7.49 -12.22
CA TRP A 263 2.81 6.97 -12.44
C TRP A 263 2.77 5.60 -13.14
N TYR A 264 1.89 4.69 -12.71
CA TYR A 264 1.71 3.40 -13.38
C TYR A 264 1.20 3.56 -14.82
N ARG A 265 0.18 4.41 -15.02
CA ARG A 265 -0.45 4.63 -16.34
C ARG A 265 0.50 5.26 -17.36
N ARG A 266 1.46 6.09 -16.92
CA ARG A 266 2.25 6.94 -17.83
C ARG A 266 3.73 6.61 -17.84
N VAL A 267 4.31 6.29 -16.68
CA VAL A 267 5.74 6.03 -16.56
C VAL A 267 6.01 4.54 -16.61
N ARG A 268 5.42 3.75 -15.69
CA ARG A 268 5.64 2.29 -15.71
C ARG A 268 5.11 1.64 -16.99
N PHE A 269 4.07 2.22 -17.62
CA PHE A 269 3.57 1.74 -18.91
C PHE A 269 4.64 1.74 -20.01
N LEU A 270 5.61 2.65 -19.98
CA LEU A 270 6.71 2.70 -20.96
C LEU A 270 7.62 1.47 -20.89
N PHE A 271 7.62 0.76 -19.75
CA PHE A 271 8.44 -0.43 -19.50
C PHE A 271 7.66 -1.74 -19.69
N VAL A 272 6.39 -1.67 -20.13
CA VAL A 272 5.58 -2.84 -20.43
C VAL A 272 5.97 -3.40 -21.80
N GLY A 273 6.78 -4.47 -21.81
CA GLY A 273 7.24 -5.11 -23.05
C GLY A 273 6.98 -6.62 -23.14
N THR A 274 6.76 -7.29 -22.01
CA THR A 274 6.54 -8.74 -21.95
C THR A 274 5.15 -9.07 -21.41
N GLN A 275 4.68 -10.30 -21.66
CA GLN A 275 3.37 -10.74 -21.18
C GLN A 275 3.26 -10.71 -19.64
N HIS A 276 4.30 -11.17 -18.92
CA HIS A 276 4.28 -11.16 -17.46
C HIS A 276 4.29 -9.74 -16.89
N VAL A 277 5.04 -8.81 -17.49
CA VAL A 277 4.99 -7.38 -17.09
C VAL A 277 3.62 -6.78 -17.40
N THR A 278 2.97 -7.18 -18.49
CA THR A 278 1.59 -6.76 -18.80
C THR A 278 0.62 -7.21 -17.71
N HIS A 279 0.72 -8.46 -17.26
CA HIS A 279 -0.13 -8.98 -16.19
C HIS A 279 0.13 -8.30 -14.83
N SER A 280 1.39 -8.12 -14.45
CA SER A 280 1.73 -7.46 -13.18
C SER A 280 1.38 -5.98 -13.19
N HIS A 281 1.55 -5.28 -14.31
CA HIS A 281 1.12 -3.89 -14.49
C HIS A 281 -0.40 -3.74 -14.36
N ALA A 282 -1.18 -4.56 -15.07
CA ALA A 282 -2.64 -4.56 -14.97
C ALA A 282 -3.10 -4.91 -13.54
N GLY A 283 -2.45 -5.90 -12.92
CA GLY A 283 -2.67 -6.25 -11.53
C GLY A 283 -2.42 -5.07 -10.60
N ALA A 284 -1.32 -4.33 -10.77
CA ALA A 284 -0.98 -3.19 -9.92
C ALA A 284 -2.00 -2.05 -10.02
N LEU A 285 -2.45 -1.71 -11.24
CA LEU A 285 -3.53 -0.74 -11.45
C LEU A 285 -4.82 -1.17 -10.74
N LEU A 286 -5.19 -2.45 -10.83
CA LEU A 286 -6.35 -2.99 -10.13
C LEU A 286 -6.19 -2.89 -8.60
N ARG A 287 -5.01 -3.18 -8.04
CA ARG A 287 -4.77 -3.01 -6.59
C ARG A 287 -4.89 -1.55 -6.16
N LEU A 288 -4.41 -0.61 -6.98
CA LEU A 288 -4.52 0.83 -6.69
C LEU A 288 -5.97 1.30 -6.68
N ASP A 289 -6.80 0.83 -7.62
CA ASP A 289 -8.23 1.12 -7.63
C ASP A 289 -8.94 0.51 -6.41
N GLU A 290 -8.66 -0.76 -6.05
CA GLU A 290 -9.18 -1.40 -4.83
C GLU A 290 -8.79 -0.63 -3.55
N LEU A 291 -7.56 -0.12 -3.48
CA LEU A 291 -7.07 0.70 -2.36
C LEU A 291 -7.86 2.01 -2.25
N ILE A 292 -8.04 2.74 -3.36
CA ILE A 292 -8.81 3.99 -3.40
C ILE A 292 -10.25 3.74 -2.95
N ASP A 293 -10.91 2.72 -3.51
CA ASP A 293 -12.28 2.35 -3.19
C ASP A 293 -12.47 2.02 -1.71
N GLU A 294 -11.56 1.25 -1.11
CA GLU A 294 -11.63 0.95 0.32
C GLU A 294 -11.45 2.22 1.18
N ARG A 295 -10.53 3.12 0.83
CA ARG A 295 -10.35 4.40 1.57
C ARG A 295 -11.61 5.26 1.51
N VAL A 296 -12.19 5.40 0.33
CA VAL A 296 -13.45 6.14 0.14
C VAL A 296 -14.59 5.46 0.92
N SER A 297 -14.69 4.12 0.89
CA SER A 297 -15.70 3.37 1.66
C SER A 297 -15.56 3.58 3.18
N HIS A 298 -14.34 3.68 3.70
CA HIS A 298 -14.14 3.95 5.13
C HIS A 298 -14.49 5.39 5.54
N LEU A 299 -14.26 6.37 4.67
CA LEU A 299 -14.72 7.74 4.88
C LEU A 299 -16.26 7.84 4.80
N ASP A 300 -16.89 7.10 3.90
CA ASP A 300 -18.35 6.98 3.79
C ASP A 300 -18.95 6.45 5.10
N LYS A 301 -18.45 5.32 5.59
CA LYS A 301 -18.84 4.74 6.89
C LYS A 301 -18.54 5.67 8.07
N LEU A 302 -17.54 6.55 7.95
CA LEU A 302 -17.25 7.53 8.99
C LEU A 302 -18.37 8.58 9.06
N THR A 303 -18.96 9.02 7.95
CA THR A 303 -20.08 9.99 7.97
C THR A 303 -21.31 9.46 8.73
N GLU A 304 -21.64 8.19 8.55
CA GLU A 304 -22.72 7.50 9.28
C GLU A 304 -22.42 7.51 10.79
N ARG A 305 -21.19 7.16 11.18
CA ARG A 305 -20.76 7.14 12.58
C ARG A 305 -20.76 8.52 13.22
N LEU A 306 -20.35 9.54 12.48
CA LEU A 306 -20.36 10.93 12.96
C LEU A 306 -21.77 11.44 13.16
N SER A 307 -22.73 11.05 12.30
CA SER A 307 -24.14 11.37 12.48
C SER A 307 -24.66 10.80 13.82
N HIS A 308 -24.41 9.51 14.08
CA HIS A 308 -24.76 8.90 15.37
C HIS A 308 -24.03 9.52 16.56
N SER A 309 -22.77 9.94 16.38
CA SER A 309 -22.00 10.66 17.41
C SER A 309 -22.65 11.98 17.79
N ILE A 310 -23.09 12.77 16.82
CA ILE A 310 -23.80 14.04 17.05
C ILE A 310 -25.10 13.81 17.82
N ASP A 311 -25.92 12.83 17.44
CA ASP A 311 -27.20 12.56 18.10
C ASP A 311 -27.01 12.15 19.57
N ARG A 312 -25.97 11.33 19.84
CA ARG A 312 -25.64 10.92 21.21
C ARG A 312 -25.10 12.08 22.04
N ALA A 313 -24.27 12.94 21.44
CA ALA A 313 -23.75 14.12 22.11
C ALA A 313 -24.85 15.15 22.44
N ARG A 314 -25.83 15.35 21.54
CA ARG A 314 -27.02 16.18 21.78
C ARG A 314 -27.85 15.64 22.93
N SER A 315 -28.11 14.32 22.94
CA SER A 315 -28.87 13.67 24.01
C SER A 315 -28.18 13.79 25.38
N ALA A 316 -26.85 13.84 25.40
CA ALA A 316 -26.05 13.99 26.61
C ALA A 316 -25.84 15.45 27.05
N SER A 317 -26.23 16.45 26.24
CA SER A 317 -25.94 17.87 26.49
C SER A 317 -27.22 18.72 26.47
N PRO A 318 -27.94 18.85 27.60
CA PRO A 318 -29.19 19.63 27.68
C PRO A 318 -29.04 21.12 27.32
N GLY A 319 -27.82 21.66 27.46
CA GLY A 319 -27.47 23.05 27.10
C GLY A 319 -27.14 23.27 25.62
N GLY A 320 -27.33 22.27 24.76
CA GLY A 320 -26.97 22.32 23.34
C GLY A 320 -25.62 21.68 23.05
N LEU A 321 -25.34 21.49 21.76
CA LEU A 321 -24.12 20.86 21.27
C LEU A 321 -23.00 21.90 21.16
N PRO A 322 -21.78 21.66 21.70
CA PRO A 322 -20.69 22.61 21.55
C PRO A 322 -20.22 22.68 20.09
N ASP A 323 -19.74 23.83 19.65
CA ASP A 323 -19.26 24.04 18.27
C ASP A 323 -18.12 23.08 17.91
N LYS A 324 -17.12 22.92 18.78
CA LYS A 324 -16.05 21.94 18.58
C LYS A 324 -16.29 20.69 19.41
N PRO A 325 -16.14 19.47 18.83
CA PRO A 325 -15.72 19.16 17.46
C PRO A 325 -16.88 19.07 16.44
N PHE A 326 -18.13 19.28 16.86
CA PHE A 326 -19.30 18.83 16.10
C PHE A 326 -19.64 19.67 14.86
N ALA A 327 -19.25 20.95 14.80
CA ALA A 327 -19.38 21.76 13.59
C ALA A 327 -18.59 21.15 12.43
N LEU A 328 -17.36 20.70 12.68
CA LEU A 328 -16.54 19.98 11.69
C LEU A 328 -17.21 18.67 11.25
N HIS A 329 -17.80 17.93 12.20
CA HIS A 329 -18.51 16.68 11.87
C HIS A 329 -19.69 16.96 10.92
N GLN A 330 -20.51 17.97 11.23
CA GLN A 330 -21.65 18.37 10.40
C GLN A 330 -21.22 18.84 9.01
N GLN A 331 -20.18 19.67 8.93
CA GLN A 331 -19.62 20.14 7.66
C GLN A 331 -19.13 18.98 6.79
N PHE A 332 -18.37 18.06 7.37
CA PHE A 332 -17.89 16.88 6.66
C PHE A 332 -19.05 16.01 6.15
N ILE A 333 -20.05 15.73 6.98
CA ILE A 333 -21.25 14.96 6.58
C ILE A 333 -21.98 15.64 5.42
N ALA A 334 -22.22 16.96 5.51
CA ALA A 334 -22.95 17.71 4.50
C ALA A 334 -22.23 17.76 3.15
N ARG A 335 -20.89 17.83 3.17
CA ARG A 335 -20.05 17.95 1.98
C ARG A 335 -19.71 16.61 1.34
N TRP A 336 -19.68 15.53 2.12
CA TRP A 336 -19.25 14.21 1.64
C TRP A 336 -19.91 13.76 0.33
N PRO A 337 -21.23 13.95 0.09
CA PRO A 337 -21.87 13.57 -1.18
C PRO A 337 -21.28 14.23 -2.43
N SER A 338 -20.75 15.47 -2.34
CA SER A 338 -20.14 16.17 -3.48
C SER A 338 -18.65 15.83 -3.66
N VAL A 339 -17.97 15.44 -2.58
CA VAL A 339 -16.53 15.10 -2.59
C VAL A 339 -16.29 13.65 -2.99
N LYS A 340 -17.14 12.72 -2.51
CA LYS A 340 -17.01 11.27 -2.71
C LYS A 340 -16.76 10.88 -4.18
N PRO A 341 -17.52 11.40 -5.18
CA PRO A 341 -17.30 11.03 -6.58
C PRO A 341 -15.92 11.41 -7.10
N THR A 342 -15.39 12.56 -6.69
CA THR A 342 -14.07 13.04 -7.10
C THR A 342 -12.96 12.15 -6.53
N LEU A 343 -13.06 11.77 -5.24
CA LEU A 343 -12.07 10.89 -4.60
C LEU A 343 -12.10 9.47 -5.16
N ALA A 344 -13.28 8.95 -5.50
CA ALA A 344 -13.48 7.62 -6.07
C ALA A 344 -13.22 7.55 -7.58
N SER A 345 -12.98 8.67 -8.24
CA SER A 345 -12.91 8.73 -9.70
C SER A 345 -11.80 7.84 -10.25
N SER A 346 -12.12 7.01 -11.23
CA SER A 346 -11.13 6.25 -12.03
C SER A 346 -10.55 7.05 -13.19
N ALA A 347 -11.05 8.27 -13.43
CA ALA A 347 -10.59 9.13 -14.51
C ALA A 347 -9.09 9.47 -14.39
N LEU A 348 -8.49 9.90 -15.51
CA LEU A 348 -7.12 10.40 -15.51
C LEU A 348 -7.01 11.65 -14.64
N HIS A 349 -5.98 11.71 -13.80
CA HIS A 349 -5.66 12.89 -13.02
C HIS A 349 -4.46 13.61 -13.66
N PRO A 350 -4.66 14.61 -14.54
CA PRO A 350 -3.58 15.11 -15.37
C PRO A 350 -2.49 15.83 -14.57
N GLY A 351 -2.83 16.40 -13.39
CA GLY A 351 -1.95 17.28 -12.63
C GLY A 351 -1.49 18.47 -13.48
N ASN A 352 -0.30 18.98 -13.20
CA ASN A 352 0.38 19.94 -14.07
C ASN A 352 0.90 19.22 -15.33
N THR A 353 0.14 19.33 -16.43
CA THR A 353 0.47 18.65 -17.70
C THR A 353 1.77 19.13 -18.33
N THR A 354 2.11 20.41 -18.18
CA THR A 354 3.38 20.95 -18.70
C THR A 354 4.57 20.33 -17.99
N ALA A 355 4.54 20.25 -16.65
CA ALA A 355 5.58 19.59 -15.86
C ALA A 355 5.66 18.09 -16.18
N ARG A 356 4.51 17.42 -16.33
CA ARG A 356 4.43 16.02 -16.75
C ARG A 356 5.11 15.77 -18.08
N ASP A 357 4.73 16.52 -19.12
CA ASP A 357 5.20 16.26 -20.48
C ASP A 357 6.70 16.55 -20.60
N ALA A 358 7.17 17.60 -19.90
CA ALA A 358 8.60 17.87 -19.75
C ALA A 358 9.34 16.71 -19.05
N PHE A 359 8.78 16.17 -17.96
CA PHE A 359 9.36 15.03 -17.26
C PHE A 359 9.41 13.77 -18.15
N LEU A 360 8.29 13.42 -18.80
CA LEU A 360 8.20 12.23 -19.65
C LEU A 360 9.20 12.28 -20.82
N ALA A 361 9.48 13.47 -21.36
CA ALA A 361 10.47 13.66 -22.42
C ALA A 361 11.92 13.37 -21.96
N THR A 362 12.18 13.28 -20.65
CA THR A 362 13.51 12.95 -20.10
C THR A 362 13.71 11.46 -19.86
N LEU A 363 12.66 10.64 -19.95
CA LEU A 363 12.73 9.21 -19.64
C LEU A 363 13.31 8.41 -20.81
N ASP A 364 14.30 7.58 -20.50
CA ASP A 364 14.81 6.54 -21.39
C ASP A 364 14.26 5.18 -20.93
N ALA A 365 13.45 4.54 -21.77
CA ALA A 365 12.83 3.24 -21.50
C ALA A 365 13.62 2.07 -22.13
N THR A 366 14.87 2.29 -22.53
CA THR A 366 15.75 1.22 -23.02
C THR A 366 16.31 0.30 -21.93
N PRO A 367 16.75 0.77 -20.74
CA PRO A 367 17.13 -0.13 -19.65
C PRO A 367 15.90 -0.61 -18.86
N ASP A 368 16.11 -1.46 -17.85
CA ASP A 368 15.03 -1.83 -16.92
C ASP A 368 14.53 -0.61 -16.13
N TYR A 369 13.30 -0.71 -15.63
CA TYR A 369 12.60 0.37 -14.94
C TYR A 369 13.42 1.00 -13.79
N LEU A 370 14.00 0.19 -12.91
CA LEU A 370 14.73 0.72 -11.75
C LEU A 370 16.01 1.46 -12.18
N THR A 371 16.71 0.92 -13.18
CA THR A 371 17.89 1.57 -13.76
C THR A 371 17.54 2.90 -14.41
N ALA A 372 16.46 2.95 -15.22
CA ALA A 372 16.00 4.17 -15.86
C ALA A 372 15.67 5.27 -14.85
N ILE A 373 14.92 4.95 -13.80
CA ILE A 373 14.50 5.92 -12.79
C ILE A 373 15.71 6.42 -11.98
N LYS A 374 16.65 5.56 -11.61
CA LYS A 374 17.86 5.97 -10.89
C LYS A 374 18.81 6.84 -11.72
N ALA A 375 18.71 6.78 -13.04
CA ALA A 375 19.50 7.60 -13.95
C ALA A 375 18.95 9.02 -14.13
N LEU A 376 17.77 9.33 -13.58
CA LEU A 376 17.17 10.66 -13.67
C LEU A 376 18.09 11.73 -13.06
N SER A 377 18.25 12.83 -13.79
CA SER A 377 18.92 14.02 -13.25
C SER A 377 18.12 14.61 -12.08
N ALA A 378 18.77 15.40 -11.23
CA ALA A 378 18.10 16.12 -10.13
C ALA A 378 16.98 17.04 -10.65
N SER A 379 17.18 17.69 -11.80
CA SER A 379 16.18 18.55 -12.44
C SER A 379 14.97 17.75 -12.93
N ALA A 380 15.20 16.62 -13.61
CA ALA A 380 14.12 15.75 -14.06
C ALA A 380 13.33 15.18 -12.88
N SER A 381 14.02 14.72 -11.83
CA SER A 381 13.40 14.23 -10.59
C SER A 381 12.51 15.32 -9.96
N ALA A 382 13.02 16.54 -9.83
CA ALA A 382 12.24 17.66 -9.29
C ALA A 382 11.01 17.99 -10.14
N GLY A 383 11.12 17.94 -11.47
CA GLY A 383 9.99 18.14 -12.39
C GLY A 383 8.91 17.07 -12.23
N GLY A 384 9.31 15.79 -12.16
CA GLY A 384 8.40 14.68 -11.92
C GLY A 384 7.72 14.76 -10.55
N THR A 385 8.47 15.13 -9.51
CA THR A 385 7.94 15.30 -8.15
C THR A 385 6.94 16.44 -8.10
N GLY A 386 7.23 17.58 -8.74
CA GLY A 386 6.29 18.70 -8.84
C GLY A 386 4.99 18.33 -9.58
N TRP A 387 5.09 17.54 -10.66
CA TRP A 387 3.91 17.02 -11.35
C TRP A 387 3.06 16.13 -10.44
N LEU A 388 3.65 15.14 -9.79
CA LEU A 388 2.92 14.23 -8.91
C LEU A 388 2.34 14.94 -7.68
N GLN A 389 3.08 15.89 -7.11
CA GLN A 389 2.61 16.70 -5.98
C GLN A 389 1.36 17.50 -6.36
N SER A 390 1.29 18.03 -7.59
CA SER A 390 0.08 18.73 -8.05
C SER A 390 -1.17 17.85 -8.11
N ILE A 391 -1.01 16.52 -8.29
CA ILE A 391 -2.11 15.56 -8.20
C ILE A 391 -2.54 15.39 -6.74
N VAL A 392 -1.57 15.18 -5.84
CA VAL A 392 -1.83 15.05 -4.40
C VAL A 392 -2.55 16.28 -3.85
N ASP A 393 -2.05 17.47 -4.18
CA ASP A 393 -2.61 18.75 -3.73
C ASP A 393 -4.02 18.95 -4.28
N SER A 394 -4.27 18.65 -5.55
CA SER A 394 -5.61 18.78 -6.14
C SER A 394 -6.64 17.86 -5.46
N VAL A 395 -6.24 16.65 -5.05
CA VAL A 395 -7.11 15.71 -4.33
C VAL A 395 -7.31 16.17 -2.88
N ALA A 396 -6.24 16.63 -2.21
CA ALA A 396 -6.28 17.15 -0.84
C ALA A 396 -7.13 18.41 -0.70
N ASP A 397 -6.92 19.39 -1.59
CA ASP A 397 -7.65 20.66 -1.64
C ASP A 397 -9.15 20.47 -1.87
N GLY A 398 -9.53 19.44 -2.63
CA GLY A 398 -10.93 19.09 -2.86
C GLY A 398 -11.71 18.80 -1.57
N MET A 399 -11.02 18.43 -0.48
CA MET A 399 -11.58 18.31 0.86
C MET A 399 -11.28 19.51 1.78
N GLU A 400 -10.08 20.10 1.70
CA GLU A 400 -9.64 21.12 2.67
C GLU A 400 -10.21 22.53 2.42
N LYS A 401 -10.45 22.94 1.16
CA LYS A 401 -10.72 24.35 0.81
C LYS A 401 -11.93 25.02 1.49
N GLU A 402 -12.83 24.28 2.15
CA GLU A 402 -13.89 24.90 2.99
C GLU A 402 -14.33 24.03 4.19
N THR A 403 -13.47 23.14 4.69
CA THR A 403 -13.81 22.23 5.82
C THR A 403 -12.91 22.40 7.05
N LEU A 404 -11.83 23.20 6.96
CA LEU A 404 -10.89 23.49 8.06
C LEU A 404 -10.84 24.97 8.41
#